data_AF-A0A7G9YP03-F1
#
_entry.id   AF-A0A7G9YP03-F1
#
_cell.length_a   1.000
_cell.length_b   1.000
_cell.length_c   1.000
_cell.angle_alpha   90.00
_cell.angle_beta   90.00
_cell.angle_gamma   90.00
#
_symmetry.space_group_name_H-M   'P 1'
#
loop_
_entity.id
_entity.type
_entity.pdbx_description
1 polymer ?
#
loop_
_entity_poly.entity_id
_entity_poly.type
_entity_poly.pdbx_seq_one_letter_code
_entity_poly.pdbx_strand_id
1 'polypeptide(L)'
;MTRDNSANNPVPNFYRASAADFKKIPGSPIAYWVSDTTRDIFEHFPPLGTKVDARVGLMTSDNDRFLRFCWEVPLSSICYDASTSEQAENSEKRWFPHNKGGSFRKWAGNQEYLVDWENNGRRIKQTVIKKYPYLNGNPNFVVHDDGYYFKPAVSWSEITSGNNAFRHYPNGFTFNVKGMCVFPSSECSIEQLLVFCNSKFVNFATKILNPTTSFGVGNFNSLPSTLINHDGIVNSVHCLVNHAQKDWDSYEISWNFSTLPLLQYEYHQPTISETYTKLRAHWQEMTLEMRRLEEENNRIFIEAYGLQDELTPEVPLSEITLTCNPHYRYKGNKSEEELGALLLTDTIKEFISYAVGCMFGRYSLDKPGLILANQGETINDYVQQVPEPSFMPDDDNIIPILEDEYFTDDIVGRFKEFLKATFGAESLAENLEFISGALSKSKKGSASPEKVIRDYFLKSFFKDHVKMYKKRPIYWLFTSGKGRGFNALVYMHRYNRETLAKMRTDYLLELEAKLDARIGMLGDESAAEKGRLGKQIEELAAYDEVLHNKSLEYIDIDLDDGVKVNYAKFEGWWGRYECCELGKN
;
A
#
# COMPACT_ATOMS: atom_id res chain seq x y z
N MET A 1 47.22 -41.54 -26.79
CA MET A 1 46.91 -42.14 -28.11
C MET A 1 46.21 -41.09 -28.95
N THR A 2 46.84 -40.76 -30.06
CA THR A 2 46.38 -39.84 -31.09
C THR A 2 45.02 -40.27 -31.64
N ARG A 3 44.08 -39.32 -31.71
CA ARG A 3 43.16 -39.23 -32.85
C ARG A 3 43.13 -37.80 -33.33
N ASP A 4 43.78 -37.63 -34.48
CA ASP A 4 43.46 -36.61 -35.45
C ASP A 4 41.95 -36.47 -35.63
N ASN A 5 41.52 -35.22 -35.72
CA ASN A 5 40.43 -34.83 -36.60
C ASN A 5 40.67 -33.38 -36.98
N SER A 6 41.58 -33.18 -37.94
CA SER A 6 41.42 -32.16 -38.97
C SER A 6 40.24 -32.57 -39.84
N ALA A 7 39.04 -32.23 -39.40
CA ALA A 7 37.84 -32.29 -40.20
C ALA A 7 37.14 -30.94 -40.07
N ASN A 8 37.13 -30.22 -41.19
CA ASN A 8 36.10 -29.28 -41.61
C ASN A 8 35.03 -29.05 -40.55
N ASN A 9 35.02 -27.85 -40.00
CA ASN A 9 33.87 -27.40 -39.25
C ASN A 9 32.93 -26.70 -40.23
N PRO A 10 31.85 -27.35 -40.69
CA PRO A 10 31.03 -26.87 -41.79
C PRO A 10 29.85 -26.03 -41.28
N VAL A 11 29.92 -25.52 -40.04
CA VAL A 11 28.85 -24.75 -39.40
C VAL A 11 29.44 -23.55 -38.63
N PRO A 12 29.00 -22.30 -38.89
CA PRO A 12 29.19 -21.20 -37.95
C PRO A 12 28.64 -21.61 -36.56
N ASN A 13 29.31 -21.25 -35.46
CA ASN A 13 28.96 -21.65 -34.07
C ASN A 13 29.35 -23.07 -33.63
N PHE A 14 30.61 -23.46 -33.84
CA PHE A 14 31.16 -24.64 -33.18
C PHE A 14 32.40 -24.29 -32.36
N TYR A 15 32.34 -24.70 -31.10
CA TYR A 15 33.36 -24.50 -30.08
C TYR A 15 33.70 -25.83 -29.41
N ARG A 16 34.98 -25.97 -29.03
CA ARG A 16 35.47 -27.06 -28.17
C ARG A 16 35.76 -26.50 -26.78
N ALA A 17 35.08 -27.02 -25.77
CA ALA A 17 35.40 -26.79 -24.35
C ALA A 17 35.60 -28.16 -23.67
N SER A 18 36.49 -28.23 -22.67
CA SER A 18 36.37 -29.24 -21.60
C SER A 18 35.26 -28.74 -20.66
N ALA A 19 34.06 -28.81 -21.19
CA ALA A 19 32.85 -28.57 -20.45
C ALA A 19 32.37 -29.84 -19.73
N ALA A 20 33.11 -30.95 -19.80
CA ALA A 20 32.92 -32.12 -18.91
C ALA A 20 33.09 -31.70 -17.44
N ASP A 21 33.99 -30.75 -17.29
CA ASP A 21 34.43 -30.04 -16.12
C ASP A 21 33.42 -28.99 -15.67
N PHE A 22 32.60 -28.47 -16.59
CA PHE A 22 31.42 -27.66 -16.27
C PHE A 22 30.16 -28.52 -16.00
N LYS A 23 30.27 -29.87 -15.94
CA LYS A 23 29.10 -30.79 -15.93
C LYS A 23 29.19 -32.08 -15.11
N LYS A 24 30.04 -32.18 -14.09
CA LYS A 24 29.73 -33.03 -12.91
C LYS A 24 28.63 -32.42 -12.01
N ILE A 25 27.77 -31.61 -12.61
CA ILE A 25 27.22 -30.43 -11.98
C ILE A 25 25.69 -30.51 -12.04
N PRO A 26 25.02 -30.65 -10.88
CA PRO A 26 23.83 -29.88 -10.56
C PRO A 26 24.26 -28.57 -9.90
N GLY A 27 23.84 -27.42 -10.45
CA GLY A 27 23.90 -26.12 -9.78
C GLY A 27 25.05 -25.18 -10.14
N SER A 28 26.24 -25.65 -10.57
CA SER A 28 27.40 -24.76 -10.82
C SER A 28 27.15 -23.77 -11.97
N PRO A 29 26.99 -22.48 -11.65
CA PRO A 29 26.77 -21.45 -12.65
C PRO A 29 28.11 -21.18 -13.36
N ILE A 30 28.09 -21.16 -14.70
CA ILE A 30 29.28 -20.86 -15.49
C ILE A 30 29.38 -19.34 -15.65
N ALA A 31 29.88 -18.67 -14.61
CA ALA A 31 30.12 -17.23 -14.59
C ALA A 31 31.49 -16.88 -15.20
N TYR A 32 31.74 -17.30 -16.45
CA TYR A 32 33.07 -17.17 -17.07
C TYR A 32 33.54 -15.71 -17.25
N TRP A 33 32.61 -14.76 -17.23
CA TRP A 33 32.86 -13.33 -17.42
C TRP A 33 33.29 -12.59 -16.15
N VAL A 34 33.24 -13.24 -14.98
CA VAL A 34 33.63 -12.59 -13.73
C VAL A 34 35.15 -12.54 -13.60
N SER A 35 35.64 -11.48 -12.96
CA SER A 35 37.06 -11.25 -12.68
C SER A 35 37.66 -12.32 -11.76
N ASP A 36 38.99 -12.41 -11.72
CA ASP A 36 39.67 -13.28 -10.75
C ASP A 36 39.40 -12.82 -9.32
N THR A 37 39.36 -11.50 -9.06
CA THR A 37 38.93 -10.94 -7.76
C THR A 37 37.57 -11.45 -7.33
N THR A 38 36.58 -11.45 -8.24
CA THR A 38 35.25 -11.97 -7.95
C THR A 38 35.28 -13.47 -7.65
N ARG A 39 36.08 -14.27 -8.36
CA ARG A 39 36.23 -15.72 -8.06
C ARG A 39 36.86 -15.94 -6.69
N ASP A 40 37.90 -15.18 -6.37
CA ASP A 40 38.59 -15.25 -5.09
C ASP A 40 37.63 -14.92 -3.93
N ILE A 41 36.66 -14.02 -4.13
CA ILE A 41 35.64 -13.74 -3.12
C ILE A 41 34.80 -14.99 -2.80
N PHE A 42 34.32 -15.70 -3.83
CA PHE A 42 33.53 -16.93 -3.63
C PHE A 42 34.35 -18.09 -3.04
N GLU A 43 35.66 -18.10 -3.26
CA GLU A 43 36.57 -19.09 -2.69
C GLU A 43 36.91 -18.80 -1.22
N HIS A 44 37.19 -17.54 -0.88
CA HIS A 44 37.72 -17.17 0.44
C HIS A 44 36.65 -16.76 1.46
N PHE A 45 35.51 -16.22 1.03
CA PHE A 45 34.44 -15.82 1.95
C PHE A 45 33.39 -16.93 2.11
N PRO A 46 33.07 -17.33 3.36
CA PRO A 46 32.11 -18.40 3.59
C PRO A 46 30.69 -17.99 3.16
N PRO A 47 29.87 -18.95 2.68
CA PRO A 47 28.48 -18.71 2.35
C PRO A 47 27.69 -18.20 3.57
N LEU A 48 26.82 -17.22 3.37
CA LEU A 48 26.04 -16.57 4.44
C LEU A 48 25.22 -17.58 5.24
N GLY A 49 24.68 -18.61 4.60
CA GLY A 49 23.88 -19.65 5.25
C GLY A 49 24.63 -20.50 6.27
N THR A 50 25.96 -20.35 6.39
CA THR A 50 26.74 -20.95 7.48
C THR A 50 26.60 -20.21 8.81
N LYS A 51 26.10 -18.96 8.79
CA LYS A 51 26.03 -18.06 9.95
C LYS A 51 24.61 -17.70 10.38
N VAL A 52 23.62 -17.93 9.50
CA VAL A 52 22.22 -17.48 9.72
C VAL A 52 21.20 -18.49 9.23
N ASP A 53 19.99 -18.39 9.80
CA ASP A 53 18.86 -19.22 9.46
C ASP A 53 17.90 -18.49 8.52
N ALA A 54 17.97 -18.78 7.23
CA ALA A 54 16.96 -18.37 6.26
C ALA A 54 15.84 -19.43 6.15
N ARG A 55 14.59 -18.97 6.16
CA ARG A 55 13.38 -19.82 6.22
C ARG A 55 12.37 -19.44 5.15
N VAL A 56 11.64 -20.46 4.68
CA VAL A 56 10.40 -20.30 3.92
C VAL A 56 9.21 -20.24 4.87
N GLY A 57 8.18 -19.50 4.49
CA GLY A 57 7.02 -19.26 5.34
C GLY A 57 5.75 -19.98 4.90
N LEU A 58 4.64 -19.59 5.54
CA LEU A 58 3.28 -20.07 5.35
C LEU A 58 2.86 -20.15 3.89
N MET A 59 2.31 -21.30 3.49
CA MET A 59 1.40 -21.42 2.37
C MET A 59 -0.04 -21.54 2.90
N THR A 60 -0.78 -20.43 2.88
CA THR A 60 -2.17 -20.34 3.36
C THR A 60 -3.12 -21.35 2.72
N SER A 61 -2.78 -21.81 1.51
CA SER A 61 -3.57 -22.74 0.69
C SER A 61 -4.94 -22.20 0.21
N ASP A 62 -5.34 -21.02 0.67
CA ASP A 62 -6.52 -20.26 0.27
C ASP A 62 -6.34 -18.78 0.67
N ASN A 63 -5.83 -17.96 -0.25
CA ASN A 63 -5.55 -16.55 0.03
C ASN A 63 -6.82 -15.72 0.25
N ASP A 64 -7.89 -15.97 -0.51
CA ASP A 64 -9.13 -15.18 -0.42
C ASP A 64 -9.82 -15.42 0.92
N ARG A 65 -9.66 -16.60 1.53
CA ARG A 65 -10.21 -16.89 2.86
C ARG A 65 -9.35 -16.37 4.01
N PHE A 66 -8.04 -16.48 3.92
CA PHE A 66 -7.16 -16.32 5.09
C PHE A 66 -6.31 -15.05 5.09
N LEU A 67 -6.32 -14.25 4.03
CA LEU A 67 -5.56 -12.99 3.98
C LEU A 67 -6.48 -11.79 3.82
N ARG A 68 -6.16 -10.72 4.53
CA ARG A 68 -6.83 -9.41 4.41
C ARG A 68 -5.78 -8.32 4.34
N PHE A 69 -6.12 -7.18 3.75
CA PHE A 69 -5.40 -5.95 4.04
C PHE A 69 -5.84 -5.40 5.40
N CYS A 70 -4.96 -4.66 6.08
CA CYS A 70 -5.21 -4.16 7.43
C CYS A 70 -6.43 -3.25 7.57
N TRP A 71 -6.83 -2.57 6.49
CA TRP A 71 -8.00 -1.69 6.46
C TRP A 71 -9.32 -2.43 6.18
N GLU A 72 -9.31 -3.74 5.95
CA GLU A 72 -10.53 -4.49 5.62
C GLU A 72 -11.29 -4.98 6.86
N VAL A 73 -10.60 -5.15 7.99
CA VAL A 73 -11.09 -5.86 9.19
C VAL A 73 -11.18 -4.90 10.39
N PRO A 74 -11.97 -5.23 11.44
CA PRO A 74 -12.07 -4.39 12.62
C PRO A 74 -10.71 -4.24 13.30
N LEU A 75 -10.36 -3.03 13.72
CA LEU A 75 -9.13 -2.75 14.46
C LEU A 75 -9.01 -3.62 15.72
N SER A 76 -10.13 -3.81 16.42
CA SER A 76 -10.25 -4.63 17.63
C SER A 76 -10.02 -6.13 17.40
N SER A 77 -10.04 -6.62 16.15
CA SER A 77 -9.78 -8.02 15.81
C SER A 77 -8.31 -8.33 15.50
N ILE A 78 -7.42 -7.33 15.58
CA ILE A 78 -6.02 -7.41 15.18
C ILE A 78 -5.08 -7.42 16.39
N CYS A 79 -4.04 -8.25 16.35
CA CYS A 79 -2.88 -8.18 17.25
C CYS A 79 -1.61 -7.89 16.44
N TYR A 80 -1.04 -6.68 16.59
CA TYR A 80 0.10 -6.22 15.80
C TYR A 80 1.47 -6.60 16.37
N ASP A 81 1.56 -6.90 17.66
CA ASP A 81 2.81 -6.85 18.43
C ASP A 81 3.14 -8.16 19.17
N ALA A 82 2.39 -9.24 18.92
CA ALA A 82 2.72 -10.57 19.44
C ALA A 82 4.19 -10.91 19.15
N SER A 83 4.94 -11.26 20.18
CA SER A 83 6.37 -11.61 20.05
C SER A 83 6.61 -13.11 20.11
N THR A 84 5.57 -13.89 20.44
CA THR A 84 5.60 -15.36 20.51
C THR A 84 4.26 -15.95 20.11
N SER A 85 4.23 -17.24 19.73
CA SER A 85 2.98 -17.95 19.45
C SER A 85 2.05 -18.03 20.67
N GLU A 86 2.61 -18.11 21.89
CA GLU A 86 1.83 -18.10 23.14
C GLU A 86 1.14 -16.75 23.35
N GLN A 87 1.85 -15.63 23.16
CA GLN A 87 1.25 -14.30 23.22
C GLN A 87 0.18 -14.11 22.13
N ALA A 88 0.42 -14.63 20.92
CA ALA A 88 -0.57 -14.58 19.85
C ALA A 88 -1.85 -15.33 20.24
N GLU A 89 -1.74 -16.54 20.79
CA GLU A 89 -2.89 -17.34 21.23
C GLU A 89 -3.64 -16.68 22.40
N ASN A 90 -2.91 -16.16 23.39
CA ASN A 90 -3.48 -15.46 24.54
C ASN A 90 -4.12 -14.10 24.21
N SER A 91 -3.84 -13.54 23.03
CA SER A 91 -4.46 -12.28 22.59
C SER A 91 -5.94 -12.43 22.25
N GLU A 92 -6.41 -13.66 22.01
CA GLU A 92 -7.76 -13.99 21.53
C GLU A 92 -8.16 -13.22 20.24
N LYS A 93 -7.17 -12.70 19.51
CA LYS A 93 -7.37 -12.01 18.23
C LYS A 93 -7.39 -12.99 17.07
N ARG A 94 -8.01 -12.54 15.98
CA ARG A 94 -8.12 -13.32 14.74
C ARG A 94 -7.01 -13.00 13.76
N TRP A 95 -6.70 -11.71 13.61
CA TRP A 95 -5.83 -11.22 12.54
C TRP A 95 -4.46 -10.81 13.07
N PHE A 96 -3.41 -11.25 12.38
CA PHE A 96 -2.02 -10.98 12.74
C PHE A 96 -1.23 -10.52 11.53
N PRO A 97 -0.23 -9.63 11.69
CA PRO A 97 0.64 -9.20 10.61
C PRO A 97 1.20 -10.39 9.80
N HIS A 98 1.15 -10.26 8.48
CA HIS A 98 1.61 -11.27 7.56
C HIS A 98 2.51 -10.67 6.50
N ASN A 99 3.76 -11.10 6.46
CA ASN A 99 4.67 -10.70 5.41
C ASN A 99 4.41 -11.53 4.13
N LYS A 100 3.78 -10.90 3.13
CA LYS A 100 3.53 -11.50 1.81
C LYS A 100 4.62 -11.17 0.77
N GLY A 101 5.76 -10.68 1.22
CA GLY A 101 6.73 -10.01 0.36
C GLY A 101 6.26 -8.60 0.02
N GLY A 102 6.35 -8.21 -1.25
CA GLY A 102 5.83 -6.92 -1.73
C GLY A 102 6.63 -6.35 -2.89
N SER A 103 6.30 -5.12 -3.27
CA SER A 103 7.02 -4.38 -4.31
C SER A 103 8.46 -4.08 -3.89
N PHE A 104 9.32 -3.81 -4.87
CA PHE A 104 10.70 -3.40 -4.63
C PHE A 104 10.75 -2.17 -3.71
N ARG A 105 11.22 -2.34 -2.48
CA ARG A 105 11.43 -1.29 -1.47
C ARG A 105 12.47 -1.78 -0.47
N LYS A 106 13.49 -0.98 -0.20
CA LYS A 106 14.55 -1.27 0.76
C LYS A 106 14.19 -0.78 2.17
N TRP A 107 14.90 -1.32 3.14
CA TRP A 107 14.95 -0.92 4.56
C TRP A 107 13.69 -1.20 5.38
N ALA A 108 12.49 -0.76 4.96
CA ALA A 108 11.23 -0.98 5.68
C ALA A 108 9.99 -0.85 4.77
N GLY A 109 8.79 -1.15 5.29
CA GLY A 109 7.51 -1.02 4.59
C GLY A 109 7.00 -2.31 3.90
N ASN A 110 5.99 -2.18 3.03
CA ASN A 110 5.18 -3.30 2.50
C ASN A 110 4.47 -4.11 3.59
N GLN A 111 4.10 -3.43 4.66
CA GLN A 111 3.45 -4.00 5.83
C GLN A 111 1.96 -3.64 5.74
N GLU A 112 1.21 -4.45 4.99
CA GLU A 112 -0.22 -4.18 4.69
C GLU A 112 -1.12 -5.40 4.86
N TYR A 113 -0.54 -6.61 4.89
CA TYR A 113 -1.31 -7.85 4.95
C TYR A 113 -1.44 -8.35 6.38
N LEU A 114 -2.60 -8.92 6.65
CA LEU A 114 -2.92 -9.71 7.82
C LEU A 114 -3.25 -11.14 7.40
N VAL A 115 -3.00 -12.09 8.30
CA VAL A 115 -3.42 -13.48 8.19
C VAL A 115 -4.33 -13.85 9.34
N ASP A 116 -5.31 -14.69 9.03
CA ASP A 116 -6.13 -15.37 10.03
C ASP A 116 -5.27 -16.41 10.77
N TRP A 117 -4.73 -16.02 11.93
CA TRP A 117 -3.92 -16.87 12.80
C TRP A 117 -4.60 -17.17 14.14
N GLU A 118 -5.92 -16.98 14.20
CA GLU A 118 -6.74 -17.27 15.36
C GLU A 118 -6.49 -18.69 15.91
N ASN A 119 -6.39 -18.83 17.23
CA ASN A 119 -6.14 -20.10 17.91
C ASN A 119 -4.94 -20.84 17.30
N ASN A 120 -3.81 -20.14 17.15
CA ASN A 120 -2.58 -20.66 16.57
C ASN A 120 -2.77 -21.23 15.14
N GLY A 121 -3.51 -20.52 14.30
CA GLY A 121 -3.75 -20.88 12.90
C GLY A 121 -4.63 -22.12 12.71
N ARG A 122 -5.51 -22.44 13.67
CA ARG A 122 -6.34 -23.67 13.67
C ARG A 122 -7.08 -23.88 12.35
N ARG A 123 -7.74 -22.84 11.82
CA ARG A 123 -8.52 -22.93 10.57
C ARG A 123 -7.65 -23.22 9.35
N ILE A 124 -6.47 -22.60 9.27
CA ILE A 124 -5.50 -22.84 8.20
C ILE A 124 -4.97 -24.27 8.29
N LYS A 125 -4.49 -24.69 9.47
CA LYS A 125 -3.97 -26.04 9.73
C LYS A 125 -5.00 -27.12 9.36
N GLN A 126 -6.27 -26.96 9.75
CA GLN A 126 -7.36 -27.86 9.36
C GLN A 126 -7.61 -27.89 7.85
N THR A 127 -7.57 -26.73 7.19
CA THR A 127 -7.75 -26.63 5.74
C THR A 127 -6.62 -27.34 4.99
N VAL A 128 -5.38 -27.19 5.44
CA VAL A 128 -4.21 -27.88 4.91
C VAL A 128 -4.36 -29.40 5.04
N ILE A 129 -4.72 -29.91 6.23
CA ILE A 129 -4.91 -31.35 6.47
C ILE A 129 -6.00 -31.91 5.54
N LYS A 130 -7.11 -31.20 5.37
CA LYS A 130 -8.20 -31.63 4.47
C LYS A 130 -7.78 -31.59 3.00
N LYS A 131 -7.04 -30.56 2.58
CA LYS A 131 -6.63 -30.35 1.19
C LYS A 131 -5.50 -31.30 0.76
N TYR A 132 -4.63 -31.69 1.69
CA TYR A 132 -3.48 -32.54 1.44
C TYR A 132 -3.48 -33.79 2.36
N PRO A 133 -4.36 -34.79 2.11
CA PRO A 133 -4.47 -35.98 2.96
C PRO A 133 -3.16 -36.79 3.07
N TYR A 134 -2.29 -36.73 2.05
CA TYR A 134 -1.00 -37.43 2.03
C TYR A 134 0.00 -36.92 3.08
N LEU A 135 -0.28 -35.80 3.76
CA LEU A 135 0.53 -35.28 4.86
C LEU A 135 0.30 -36.02 6.18
N ASN A 136 -0.58 -37.03 6.22
CA ASN A 136 -0.88 -37.86 7.41
C ASN A 136 -1.21 -37.03 8.67
N GLY A 137 -1.94 -35.93 8.48
CA GLY A 137 -2.35 -35.04 9.58
C GLY A 137 -1.29 -34.05 10.05
N ASN A 138 -0.11 -33.98 9.42
CA ASN A 138 0.91 -32.99 9.75
C ASN A 138 0.84 -31.75 8.82
N PRO A 139 0.25 -30.63 9.26
CA PRO A 139 0.13 -29.43 8.44
C PRO A 139 1.46 -28.67 8.28
N ASN A 140 2.48 -28.93 9.10
CA ASN A 140 3.71 -28.13 9.12
C ASN A 140 4.54 -28.22 7.83
N PHE A 141 4.34 -29.26 7.00
CA PHE A 141 4.94 -29.33 5.66
C PHE A 141 4.49 -28.21 4.70
N VAL A 142 3.38 -27.54 5.01
CA VAL A 142 2.80 -26.45 4.21
C VAL A 142 2.74 -25.16 5.03
N VAL A 143 2.48 -25.30 6.33
CA VAL A 143 2.32 -24.19 7.25
C VAL A 143 3.68 -23.62 7.69
N HIS A 144 4.73 -24.43 7.85
CA HIS A 144 6.06 -23.95 8.29
C HIS A 144 6.04 -23.16 9.61
N ASP A 145 5.22 -23.61 10.58
CA ASP A 145 5.18 -23.09 11.95
C ASP A 145 6.31 -23.72 12.78
N ASP A 146 7.55 -23.40 12.40
CA ASP A 146 8.78 -24.01 12.94
C ASP A 146 9.40 -23.16 14.08
N GLY A 147 8.59 -22.35 14.78
CA GLY A 147 9.02 -21.52 15.90
C GLY A 147 9.71 -20.21 15.52
N TYR A 148 9.59 -19.77 14.27
CA TYR A 148 10.16 -18.50 13.78
C TYR A 148 9.13 -17.38 13.61
N TYR A 149 7.84 -17.68 13.70
CA TYR A 149 6.81 -16.65 13.65
C TYR A 149 6.92 -15.70 14.83
N PHE A 150 6.49 -14.46 14.60
CA PHE A 150 6.46 -13.37 15.57
C PHE A 150 7.84 -12.82 15.97
N LYS A 151 8.93 -13.38 15.45
CA LYS A 151 10.31 -12.90 15.68
C LYS A 151 10.68 -11.81 14.66
N PRO A 152 11.53 -10.84 15.06
CA PRO A 152 12.09 -9.86 14.12
C PRO A 152 12.97 -10.54 13.07
N ALA A 153 12.96 -10.03 11.85
CA ALA A 153 13.63 -10.64 10.70
C ALA A 153 14.03 -9.63 9.63
N VAL A 154 14.96 -10.03 8.76
CA VAL A 154 15.14 -9.39 7.45
C VAL A 154 14.40 -10.22 6.41
N SER A 155 13.63 -9.58 5.54
CA SER A 155 12.87 -10.28 4.49
C SER A 155 13.09 -9.71 3.10
N TRP A 156 12.94 -10.57 2.10
CA TRP A 156 12.91 -10.23 0.69
C TRP A 156 11.76 -10.95 -0.05
N SER A 157 11.39 -10.40 -1.20
CA SER A 157 10.46 -11.04 -2.13
C SER A 157 11.21 -12.06 -2.97
N GLU A 158 10.71 -13.31 -3.06
CA GLU A 158 11.35 -14.35 -3.88
C GLU A 158 11.39 -13.94 -5.36
N ILE A 159 10.30 -13.35 -5.86
CA ILE A 159 10.17 -12.97 -7.26
C ILE A 159 10.62 -11.52 -7.42
N THR A 160 11.67 -11.30 -8.21
CA THR A 160 12.11 -9.96 -8.62
C THR A 160 12.47 -9.95 -10.11
N SER A 161 12.14 -8.85 -10.79
CA SER A 161 12.53 -8.60 -12.19
C SER A 161 13.70 -7.61 -12.29
N GLY A 162 14.24 -7.16 -11.15
CA GLY A 162 15.28 -6.14 -11.06
C GLY A 162 16.24 -6.45 -9.91
N ASN A 163 16.73 -5.40 -9.25
CA ASN A 163 17.57 -5.56 -8.05
C ASN A 163 16.77 -6.21 -6.91
N ASN A 164 17.48 -6.87 -6.00
CA ASN A 164 16.90 -7.40 -4.78
C ASN A 164 16.74 -6.25 -3.77
N ALA A 165 15.70 -6.35 -2.93
CA ALA A 165 15.47 -5.39 -1.86
C ALA A 165 15.10 -6.12 -0.59
N PHE A 166 15.77 -5.75 0.49
CA PHE A 166 15.63 -6.37 1.80
C PHE A 166 15.09 -5.34 2.78
N ARG A 167 14.19 -5.79 3.67
CA ARG A 167 13.50 -4.94 4.63
C ARG A 167 13.57 -5.55 6.03
N HIS A 168 13.66 -4.66 7.01
CA HIS A 168 13.43 -4.99 8.40
C HIS A 168 11.94 -5.25 8.64
N TYR A 169 11.64 -6.34 9.34
CA TYR A 169 10.34 -6.63 9.92
C TYR A 169 10.51 -6.78 11.45
N PRO A 170 9.76 -6.02 12.26
CA PRO A 170 9.80 -6.18 13.71
C PRO A 170 9.10 -7.49 14.14
N ASN A 171 8.94 -7.69 15.44
CA ASN A 171 8.03 -8.70 15.99
C ASN A 171 6.58 -8.50 15.51
N GLY A 172 5.74 -9.53 15.66
CA GLY A 172 4.32 -9.49 15.26
C GLY A 172 3.98 -10.28 13.99
N PHE A 173 4.98 -10.68 13.20
CA PHE A 173 4.73 -11.20 11.86
C PHE A 173 4.78 -12.72 11.75
N THR A 174 3.78 -13.27 11.08
CA THR A 174 3.96 -14.50 10.27
C THR A 174 4.51 -14.10 8.88
N PHE A 175 5.00 -15.06 8.09
CA PHE A 175 5.56 -14.75 6.76
C PHE A 175 5.19 -15.81 5.73
N ASN A 176 5.17 -15.43 4.45
CA ASN A 176 4.73 -16.25 3.32
C ASN A 176 5.91 -16.97 2.65
N VAL A 177 5.63 -18.04 1.91
CA VAL A 177 6.63 -18.69 1.03
C VAL A 177 7.31 -17.72 0.04
N LYS A 178 6.61 -16.68 -0.44
CA LYS A 178 7.14 -15.65 -1.34
C LYS A 178 7.72 -14.42 -0.63
N GLY A 179 7.55 -14.32 0.69
CA GLY A 179 8.14 -13.31 1.56
C GLY A 179 9.10 -13.99 2.53
N MET A 180 10.20 -14.51 2.00
CA MET A 180 11.16 -15.31 2.76
C MET A 180 11.86 -14.44 3.81
N CYS A 181 12.26 -15.05 4.91
CA CYS A 181 12.87 -14.35 6.04
C CYS A 181 14.20 -14.98 6.42
N VAL A 182 15.13 -14.15 6.89
CA VAL A 182 16.33 -14.57 7.60
C VAL A 182 16.31 -13.95 8.99
N PHE A 183 16.75 -14.73 9.97
CA PHE A 183 16.75 -14.34 11.38
C PHE A 183 18.16 -14.06 11.87
N PRO A 184 18.34 -13.06 12.76
CA PRO A 184 19.64 -12.82 13.38
C PRO A 184 20.08 -14.03 14.20
N SER A 185 21.40 -14.18 14.35
CA SER A 185 22.03 -15.24 15.13
C SER A 185 23.00 -14.63 16.15
N SER A 186 23.62 -15.46 16.99
CA SER A 186 24.69 -15.00 17.88
C SER A 186 25.91 -14.43 17.14
N GLU A 187 26.07 -14.77 15.85
CA GLU A 187 27.19 -14.33 15.01
C GLU A 187 26.85 -13.13 14.12
N CYS A 188 25.56 -12.79 13.96
CA CYS A 188 25.13 -11.77 13.01
C CYS A 188 23.90 -11.02 13.51
N SER A 189 24.05 -9.70 13.71
CA SER A 189 22.94 -8.83 14.07
C SER A 189 21.98 -8.59 12.89
N ILE A 190 20.77 -8.13 13.20
CA ILE A 190 19.78 -7.80 12.17
C ILE A 190 20.24 -6.62 11.29
N GLU A 191 20.97 -5.67 11.87
CA GLU A 191 21.54 -4.52 11.17
C GLU A 191 22.64 -4.94 10.19
N GLN A 192 23.53 -5.84 10.63
CA GLN A 192 24.58 -6.39 9.78
C GLN A 192 24.00 -7.17 8.59
N LEU A 193 22.92 -7.93 8.82
CA LEU A 193 22.21 -8.59 7.72
C LEU A 193 21.62 -7.57 6.75
N LEU A 194 20.88 -6.59 7.28
CA LEU A 194 20.12 -5.68 6.45
C LEU A 194 21.01 -4.81 5.55
N VAL A 195 22.13 -4.31 6.09
CA VAL A 195 23.08 -3.49 5.32
C VAL A 195 23.85 -4.30 4.29
N PHE A 196 24.29 -5.53 4.64
CA PHE A 196 24.95 -6.42 3.71
C PHE A 196 24.01 -6.74 2.53
N CYS A 197 22.78 -7.15 2.83
CA CYS A 197 21.82 -7.59 1.83
C CYS A 197 21.39 -6.48 0.86
N ASN A 198 21.37 -5.21 1.30
CA ASN A 198 21.05 -4.07 0.44
C ASN A 198 22.28 -3.44 -0.25
N SER A 199 23.48 -3.99 -0.08
CA SER A 199 24.69 -3.50 -0.74
C SER A 199 24.69 -3.74 -2.26
N LYS A 200 25.43 -2.92 -3.00
CA LYS A 200 25.68 -3.14 -4.44
C LYS A 200 26.36 -4.49 -4.71
N PHE A 201 27.22 -4.94 -3.81
CA PHE A 201 27.85 -6.25 -3.92
C PHE A 201 26.83 -7.37 -3.97
N VAL A 202 25.83 -7.39 -3.08
CA VAL A 202 24.81 -8.45 -3.07
C VAL A 202 23.98 -8.43 -4.34
N ASN A 203 23.64 -7.25 -4.88
CA ASN A 203 22.97 -7.15 -6.18
C ASN A 203 23.83 -7.68 -7.34
N PHE A 204 25.15 -7.46 -7.29
CA PHE A 204 26.10 -8.01 -8.26
C PHE A 204 26.23 -9.53 -8.12
N ALA A 205 26.47 -10.04 -6.90
CA ALA A 205 26.61 -11.46 -6.60
C ALA A 205 25.33 -12.26 -6.92
N THR A 206 24.15 -11.68 -6.69
CA THR A 206 22.88 -12.33 -7.01
C THR A 206 22.73 -12.58 -8.51
N LYS A 207 23.16 -11.64 -9.36
CA LYS A 207 23.13 -11.82 -10.83
C LYS A 207 24.07 -12.94 -11.31
N ILE A 208 25.14 -13.21 -10.55
CA ILE A 208 26.08 -14.31 -10.81
C ILE A 208 25.46 -15.64 -10.37
N LEU A 209 24.96 -15.71 -9.14
CA LEU A 209 24.42 -16.93 -8.53
C LEU A 209 23.10 -17.37 -9.16
N ASN A 210 22.26 -16.41 -9.56
CA ASN A 210 20.92 -16.66 -10.02
C ASN A 210 20.54 -15.74 -11.18
N PRO A 211 20.81 -16.16 -12.43
CA PRO A 211 20.41 -15.40 -13.61
C PRO A 211 18.89 -15.47 -13.88
N THR A 212 18.09 -16.05 -12.96
CA THR A 212 16.62 -16.15 -13.06
C THR A 212 15.92 -15.13 -12.16
N THR A 213 14.61 -15.03 -12.27
CA THR A 213 13.78 -14.09 -11.48
C THR A 213 13.40 -14.59 -10.08
N SER A 214 13.70 -15.85 -9.73
CA SER A 214 13.32 -16.46 -8.44
C SER A 214 14.51 -16.58 -7.50
N PHE A 215 14.66 -15.64 -6.57
CA PHE A 215 15.70 -15.61 -5.56
C PHE A 215 15.22 -16.27 -4.25
N GLY A 216 15.29 -17.60 -4.20
CA GLY A 216 14.94 -18.41 -3.02
C GLY A 216 16.03 -18.49 -1.93
N VAL A 217 15.69 -19.13 -0.81
CA VAL A 217 16.59 -19.36 0.36
C VAL A 217 17.93 -19.99 -0.04
N GLY A 218 17.95 -20.93 -0.98
CA GLY A 218 19.21 -21.57 -1.42
C GLY A 218 20.18 -20.57 -2.08
N ASN A 219 19.66 -19.63 -2.87
CA ASN A 219 20.46 -18.58 -3.49
C ASN A 219 20.98 -17.60 -2.43
N PHE A 220 20.11 -17.21 -1.50
CA PHE A 220 20.47 -16.34 -0.38
C PHE A 220 21.59 -16.94 0.48
N ASN A 221 21.46 -18.21 0.85
CA ASN A 221 22.44 -18.91 1.67
C ASN A 221 23.81 -19.06 0.98
N SER A 222 23.85 -18.99 -0.35
CA SER A 222 25.06 -19.12 -1.15
C SER A 222 25.83 -17.81 -1.33
N LEU A 223 25.29 -16.67 -0.83
CA LEU A 223 25.98 -15.38 -0.91
C LEU A 223 27.29 -15.43 -0.11
N PRO A 224 28.46 -15.13 -0.70
CA PRO A 224 29.71 -14.99 0.05
C PRO A 224 29.60 -13.82 1.01
N SER A 225 29.98 -14.03 2.27
CA SER A 225 29.67 -13.08 3.35
C SER A 225 30.91 -12.64 4.15
N THR A 226 31.15 -11.33 4.11
CA THR A 226 31.95 -10.60 5.10
C THR A 226 31.00 -9.81 6.01
N LEU A 227 30.86 -10.27 7.26
CA LEU A 227 30.03 -9.57 8.25
C LEU A 227 30.90 -8.50 8.92
N ILE A 228 30.83 -7.28 8.39
CA ILE A 228 31.61 -6.16 8.89
C ILE A 228 31.00 -5.69 10.22
N ASN A 229 31.83 -5.59 11.25
CA ASN A 229 31.44 -5.01 12.54
C ASN A 229 32.03 -3.60 12.63
N HIS A 230 31.19 -2.58 12.41
CA HIS A 230 31.61 -1.18 12.41
C HIS A 230 30.47 -0.32 12.97
N ASP A 231 30.73 0.45 14.02
CA ASP A 231 29.69 1.24 14.71
C ASP A 231 28.97 2.22 13.77
N GLY A 232 29.69 2.77 12.78
CA GLY A 232 29.10 3.64 11.76
C GLY A 232 28.04 2.93 10.89
N ILE A 233 28.13 1.61 10.73
CA ILE A 233 27.15 0.82 9.96
C ILE A 233 25.83 0.71 10.74
N VAL A 234 25.88 0.44 12.04
CA VAL A 234 24.67 0.30 12.87
C VAL A 234 23.85 1.58 12.86
N ASN A 235 24.50 2.73 13.09
CA ASN A 235 23.86 4.04 13.04
C ASN A 235 23.27 4.35 11.65
N SER A 236 24.01 4.02 10.58
CA SER A 236 23.54 4.17 9.20
C SER A 236 22.26 3.36 8.95
N VAL A 237 22.21 2.11 9.39
CA VAL A 237 21.03 1.25 9.25
C VAL A 237 19.83 1.79 10.03
N HIS A 238 20.03 2.23 11.27
CA HIS A 238 18.95 2.81 12.07
C HIS A 238 18.35 4.05 11.38
N CYS A 239 19.19 4.93 10.84
CA CYS A 239 18.72 6.09 10.05
C CYS A 239 17.95 5.66 8.79
N LEU A 240 18.48 4.71 8.02
CA LEU A 240 17.85 4.20 6.79
C LEU A 240 16.49 3.55 7.05
N VAL A 241 16.41 2.68 8.06
CA VAL A 241 15.15 2.04 8.49
C VAL A 241 14.16 3.07 8.99
N ASN A 242 14.60 4.03 9.80
CA ASN A 242 13.73 5.09 10.32
C ASN A 242 13.17 5.98 9.21
N HIS A 243 13.97 6.43 8.25
CA HIS A 243 13.49 7.21 7.11
C HIS A 243 12.50 6.42 6.25
N ALA A 244 12.82 5.16 5.95
CA ALA A 244 11.93 4.29 5.18
C ALA A 244 10.63 3.97 5.95
N GLN A 245 10.66 3.82 7.27
CA GLN A 245 9.47 3.56 8.07
C GLN A 245 8.60 4.81 8.17
N LYS A 246 9.18 5.99 8.45
CA LYS A 246 8.45 7.27 8.48
C LYS A 246 7.77 7.59 7.14
N ASP A 247 8.46 7.37 6.03
CA ASP A 247 7.85 7.50 4.70
C ASP A 247 6.71 6.49 4.50
N TRP A 248 6.85 5.23 4.92
CA TRP A 248 5.77 4.25 4.81
C TRP A 248 4.54 4.64 5.65
N ASP A 249 4.76 5.08 6.88
CA ASP A 249 3.71 5.48 7.83
C ASP A 249 3.09 6.85 7.52
N SER A 250 3.57 7.55 6.49
CA SER A 250 3.00 8.79 5.99
C SER A 250 1.81 8.58 5.04
N TYR A 251 1.43 7.34 4.74
CA TYR A 251 0.35 7.00 3.79
C TYR A 251 -0.72 6.11 4.43
N GLU A 252 -1.99 6.36 4.11
CA GLU A 252 -3.18 5.72 4.72
C GLU A 252 -3.23 4.18 4.66
N ILE A 253 -2.43 3.56 3.78
CA ILE A 253 -2.34 2.10 3.64
C ILE A 253 -1.46 1.46 4.72
N SER A 254 -0.66 2.26 5.44
CA SER A 254 0.05 1.77 6.64
C SER A 254 -0.91 1.74 7.81
N TRP A 255 -0.89 0.64 8.58
CA TRP A 255 -1.66 0.57 9.82
C TRP A 255 -1.13 1.48 10.94
N ASN A 256 0.09 2.01 10.80
CA ASN A 256 0.66 3.00 11.71
C ASN A 256 0.43 4.45 11.22
N PHE A 257 -0.32 4.63 10.12
CA PHE A 257 -0.66 5.97 9.66
C PHE A 257 -1.47 6.71 10.73
N SER A 258 -0.96 7.87 11.14
CA SER A 258 -1.51 8.66 12.24
C SER A 258 -2.14 9.96 11.76
N THR A 259 -1.40 10.74 11.00
CA THR A 259 -1.79 12.05 10.50
C THR A 259 -1.06 12.32 9.19
N LEU A 260 -1.72 13.00 8.27
CA LEU A 260 -1.14 13.37 6.99
C LEU A 260 0.02 14.38 7.17
N PRO A 261 1.17 14.23 6.49
CA PRO A 261 2.32 15.14 6.62
C PRO A 261 2.01 16.62 6.36
N LEU A 262 1.07 16.95 5.47
CA LEU A 262 0.63 18.34 5.23
C LEU A 262 -0.04 19.00 6.45
N LEU A 263 -0.43 18.23 7.47
CA LEU A 263 -1.08 18.73 8.68
C LEU A 263 -0.21 18.58 9.93
N GLN A 264 1.00 18.04 9.78
CA GLN A 264 1.95 17.93 10.89
C GLN A 264 2.51 19.31 11.23
N TYR A 265 2.58 19.62 12.53
CA TYR A 265 3.00 20.92 13.05
C TYR A 265 4.37 21.36 12.52
N GLU A 266 5.28 20.40 12.32
CA GLU A 266 6.63 20.62 11.82
C GLU A 266 6.65 21.27 10.43
N TYR A 267 5.66 20.96 9.59
CA TYR A 267 5.58 21.44 8.21
C TYR A 267 4.49 22.49 8.00
N HIS A 268 3.46 22.50 8.84
CA HIS A 268 2.29 23.36 8.72
C HIS A 268 2.69 24.84 8.59
N GLN A 269 2.12 25.50 7.57
CA GLN A 269 2.23 26.93 7.27
C GLN A 269 0.82 27.48 7.03
N PRO A 270 0.61 28.82 6.99
CA PRO A 270 -0.72 29.42 6.80
C PRO A 270 -1.50 28.92 5.59
N THR A 271 -0.81 28.51 4.51
CA THR A 271 -1.44 27.97 3.29
C THR A 271 -0.92 26.57 2.93
N ILE A 272 -1.70 25.84 2.13
CA ILE A 272 -1.30 24.52 1.62
C ILE A 272 -0.09 24.63 0.70
N SER A 273 -0.01 25.71 -0.10
CA SER A 273 1.10 25.95 -1.03
C SER A 273 2.44 26.09 -0.30
N GLU A 274 2.46 26.90 0.76
CA GLU A 274 3.64 27.12 1.60
C GLU A 274 4.02 25.84 2.36
N THR A 275 3.01 25.16 2.92
CA THR A 275 3.19 23.88 3.63
C THR A 275 3.79 22.82 2.71
N TYR A 276 3.25 22.67 1.50
CA TYR A 276 3.77 21.74 0.49
C TYR A 276 5.21 22.08 0.10
N THR A 277 5.54 23.38 -0.05
CA THR A 277 6.90 23.82 -0.38
C THR A 277 7.90 23.41 0.71
N LYS A 278 7.55 23.63 1.98
CA LYS A 278 8.37 23.25 3.13
C LYS A 278 8.52 21.73 3.23
N LEU A 279 7.42 21.00 3.10
CA LEU A 279 7.39 19.54 3.12
C LEU A 279 8.22 18.93 1.97
N ARG A 280 8.12 19.51 0.77
CA ARG A 280 8.90 19.10 -0.41
C ARG A 280 10.40 19.26 -0.19
N ALA A 281 10.83 20.36 0.43
CA ALA A 281 12.24 20.55 0.78
C ALA A 281 12.72 19.48 1.76
N HIS A 282 11.92 19.19 2.80
CA HIS A 282 12.24 18.12 3.74
C HIS A 282 12.35 16.74 3.07
N TRP A 283 11.43 16.40 2.17
CA TRP A 283 11.51 15.13 1.43
C TRP A 283 12.76 15.04 0.54
N GLN A 284 13.20 16.15 -0.05
CA GLN A 284 14.45 16.20 -0.80
C GLN A 284 15.67 15.97 0.10
N GLU A 285 15.73 16.62 1.26
CA GLU A 285 16.79 16.41 2.26
C GLU A 285 16.84 14.95 2.72
N MET A 286 15.70 14.37 3.09
CA MET A 286 15.60 12.96 3.48
C MET A 286 16.06 12.01 2.37
N THR A 287 15.70 12.30 1.11
CA THR A 287 16.12 11.48 -0.04
C THR A 287 17.64 11.55 -0.26
N LEU A 288 18.22 12.74 -0.15
CA LEU A 288 19.66 12.95 -0.30
C LEU A 288 20.45 12.32 0.84
N GLU A 289 19.94 12.37 2.07
CA GLU A 289 20.56 11.71 3.22
C GLU A 289 20.52 10.19 3.09
N MET A 290 19.39 9.61 2.69
CA MET A 290 19.32 8.18 2.38
C MET A 290 20.32 7.78 1.29
N ARG A 291 20.42 8.57 0.21
CA ARG A 291 21.42 8.33 -0.84
C ARG A 291 22.83 8.32 -0.28
N ARG A 292 23.20 9.34 0.51
CA ARG A 292 24.53 9.45 1.13
C ARG A 292 24.86 8.23 1.99
N LEU A 293 23.90 7.77 2.81
CA LEU A 293 24.06 6.60 3.67
C LEU A 293 24.20 5.30 2.85
N GLU A 294 23.40 5.12 1.79
CA GLU A 294 23.52 3.97 0.90
C GLU A 294 24.86 3.94 0.15
N GLU A 295 25.32 5.09 -0.34
CA GLU A 295 26.62 5.24 -1.02
C GLU A 295 27.79 4.93 -0.09
N GLU A 296 27.74 5.42 1.15
CA GLU A 296 28.76 5.14 2.16
C GLU A 296 28.80 3.65 2.54
N ASN A 297 27.63 3.04 2.74
CA ASN A 297 27.55 1.59 2.98
C ASN A 297 28.10 0.80 1.79
N ASN A 298 27.80 1.20 0.55
CA ASN A 298 28.35 0.57 -0.64
C ASN A 298 29.87 0.70 -0.71
N ARG A 299 30.43 1.88 -0.40
CA ARG A 299 31.87 2.12 -0.37
C ARG A 299 32.57 1.15 0.58
N ILE A 300 32.05 0.99 1.79
CA ILE A 300 32.60 0.08 2.81
C ILE A 300 32.64 -1.37 2.29
N PHE A 301 31.55 -1.87 1.69
CA PHE A 301 31.53 -3.24 1.15
C PHE A 301 32.40 -3.40 -0.09
N ILE A 302 32.41 -2.44 -1.01
CA ILE A 302 33.25 -2.47 -2.21
C ILE A 302 34.74 -2.55 -1.80
N GLU A 303 35.14 -1.76 -0.80
CA GLU A 303 36.50 -1.79 -0.25
C GLU A 303 36.81 -3.13 0.43
N ALA A 304 35.89 -3.65 1.25
CA ALA A 304 36.09 -4.92 1.96
C ALA A 304 36.22 -6.13 1.02
N TYR A 305 35.59 -6.08 -0.15
CA TYR A 305 35.67 -7.12 -1.18
C TYR A 305 36.75 -6.86 -2.24
N GLY A 306 37.43 -5.70 -2.22
CA GLY A 306 38.45 -5.37 -3.21
C GLY A 306 37.90 -5.11 -4.63
N LEU A 307 36.66 -4.64 -4.74
CA LEU A 307 35.93 -4.49 -6.02
C LEU A 307 35.92 -3.05 -6.58
N GLN A 308 36.87 -2.20 -6.17
CA GLN A 308 36.91 -0.78 -6.55
C GLN A 308 37.03 -0.57 -8.07
N ASP A 309 37.66 -1.51 -8.78
CA ASP A 309 37.79 -1.47 -10.25
C ASP A 309 36.55 -1.99 -10.99
N GLU A 310 35.60 -2.61 -10.29
CA GLU A 310 34.41 -3.27 -10.86
C GLU A 310 33.09 -2.57 -10.49
N LEU A 311 33.02 -2.01 -9.29
CA LEU A 311 31.83 -1.40 -8.73
C LEU A 311 32.13 0.01 -8.22
N THR A 312 31.16 0.90 -8.41
CA THR A 312 31.20 2.25 -7.88
C THR A 312 30.14 2.42 -6.78
N PRO A 313 30.35 3.26 -5.75
CA PRO A 313 29.42 3.37 -4.63
C PRO A 313 28.10 4.10 -4.95
N GLU A 314 28.07 4.94 -5.99
CA GLU A 314 27.02 5.94 -6.27
C GLU A 314 25.64 5.33 -6.52
N VAL A 315 24.58 5.91 -5.94
CA VAL A 315 23.21 5.39 -6.07
C VAL A 315 22.33 6.39 -6.82
N PRO A 316 21.72 6.01 -7.96
CA PRO A 316 20.78 6.88 -8.66
C PRO A 316 19.58 7.25 -7.78
N LEU A 317 19.05 8.47 -7.91
CA LEU A 317 17.86 8.89 -7.16
C LEU A 317 16.64 7.98 -7.42
N SER A 318 16.53 7.37 -8.60
CA SER A 318 15.47 6.41 -8.91
C SER A 318 15.55 5.10 -8.11
N GLU A 319 16.68 4.82 -7.47
CA GLU A 319 16.89 3.63 -6.61
C GLU A 319 16.71 3.92 -5.12
N ILE A 320 16.47 5.18 -4.72
CA ILE A 320 16.14 5.55 -3.35
C ILE A 320 14.65 5.35 -3.11
N THR A 321 14.30 4.25 -2.43
CA THR A 321 12.93 3.70 -2.37
C THR A 321 12.02 4.39 -1.35
N LEU A 322 11.87 5.71 -1.45
CA LEU A 322 10.93 6.52 -0.67
C LEU A 322 9.74 6.92 -1.54
N THR A 323 8.52 6.77 -1.05
CA THR A 323 7.32 7.16 -1.80
C THR A 323 7.28 8.67 -2.04
N CYS A 324 7.82 9.48 -1.12
CA CYS A 324 7.98 10.92 -1.32
C CYS A 324 9.02 11.31 -2.38
N ASN A 325 9.89 10.37 -2.80
CA ASN A 325 10.88 10.59 -3.84
C ASN A 325 10.26 10.36 -5.23
N PRO A 326 10.06 11.40 -6.05
CA PRO A 326 9.35 11.26 -7.31
C PRO A 326 10.14 10.47 -8.36
N HIS A 327 11.48 10.45 -8.29
CA HIS A 327 12.33 9.65 -9.19
C HIS A 327 12.09 8.16 -9.04
N TYR A 328 11.71 7.73 -7.85
CA TYR A 328 11.38 6.35 -7.54
C TYR A 328 9.88 6.08 -7.74
N ARG A 329 9.00 6.96 -7.23
CA ARG A 329 7.54 6.81 -7.31
C ARG A 329 7.03 6.78 -8.75
N TYR A 330 7.60 7.60 -9.64
CA TYR A 330 7.16 7.72 -11.03
C TYR A 330 8.20 7.16 -12.00
N LYS A 331 7.87 6.02 -12.62
CA LYS A 331 8.74 5.38 -13.63
C LYS A 331 8.87 6.20 -14.92
N GLY A 332 9.97 6.00 -15.64
CA GLY A 332 10.21 6.57 -16.97
C GLY A 332 11.09 7.82 -16.95
N ASN A 333 11.49 8.28 -18.12
CA ASN A 333 12.36 9.45 -18.29
C ASN A 333 11.50 10.73 -18.32
N LYS A 334 11.15 11.26 -17.14
CA LYS A 334 10.36 12.50 -16.97
C LYS A 334 11.24 13.66 -16.53
N SER A 335 10.86 14.89 -16.88
CA SER A 335 11.58 16.08 -16.39
C SER A 335 11.31 16.34 -14.90
N GLU A 336 12.15 17.15 -14.26
CA GLU A 336 11.94 17.57 -12.86
C GLU A 336 10.59 18.26 -12.65
N GLU A 337 10.17 19.08 -13.61
CA GLU A 337 8.88 19.78 -13.55
C GLU A 337 7.71 18.80 -13.64
N GLU A 338 7.79 17.80 -14.53
CA GLU A 338 6.77 16.76 -14.66
C GLU A 338 6.68 15.90 -13.39
N LEU A 339 7.83 15.52 -12.83
CA LEU A 339 7.93 14.79 -11.57
C LEU A 339 7.36 15.58 -10.39
N GLY A 340 7.67 16.87 -10.32
CA GLY A 340 7.14 17.78 -9.31
C GLY A 340 5.62 17.97 -9.40
N ALA A 341 5.08 18.11 -10.62
CA ALA A 341 3.65 18.24 -10.85
C ALA A 341 2.88 16.95 -10.51
N LEU A 342 3.43 15.79 -10.84
CA LEU A 342 2.84 14.49 -10.47
C LEU A 342 2.81 14.29 -8.96
N LEU A 343 3.91 14.60 -8.27
CA LEU A 343 3.95 14.50 -6.81
C LEU A 343 2.95 15.44 -6.16
N LEU A 344 2.91 16.70 -6.58
CA LEU A 344 1.94 17.67 -6.07
C LEU A 344 0.50 17.17 -6.25
N THR A 345 0.17 16.69 -7.45
CA THR A 345 -1.15 16.15 -7.76
C THR A 345 -1.52 15.01 -6.81
N ASP A 346 -0.63 14.03 -6.64
CA ASP A 346 -0.87 12.89 -5.76
C ASP A 346 -0.95 13.31 -4.28
N THR A 347 -0.12 14.24 -3.82
CA THR A 347 -0.17 14.76 -2.44
C THR A 347 -1.49 15.49 -2.17
N ILE A 348 -2.04 16.24 -3.13
CA ILE A 348 -3.36 16.86 -2.99
C ILE A 348 -4.48 15.82 -2.98
N LYS A 349 -4.36 14.73 -3.74
CA LYS A 349 -5.32 13.62 -3.67
C LYS A 349 -5.27 12.88 -2.34
N GLU A 350 -4.08 12.67 -1.80
CA GLU A 350 -3.86 12.11 -0.45
C GLU A 350 -4.47 13.02 0.62
N PHE A 351 -4.33 14.35 0.48
CA PHE A 351 -4.99 15.34 1.34
C PHE A 351 -6.52 15.25 1.30
N ILE A 352 -7.10 15.15 0.10
CA ILE A 352 -8.55 15.00 -0.07
C ILE A 352 -9.03 13.66 0.51
N SER A 353 -8.28 12.57 0.33
CA SER A 353 -8.59 11.26 0.92
C SER A 353 -8.61 11.31 2.44
N TYR A 354 -7.61 11.95 3.05
CA TYR A 354 -7.55 12.15 4.50
C TYR A 354 -8.73 13.00 5.00
N ALA A 355 -9.07 14.08 4.28
CA ALA A 355 -10.23 14.91 4.59
C ALA A 355 -11.53 14.10 4.58
N VAL A 356 -11.74 13.23 3.58
CA VAL A 356 -12.89 12.31 3.54
C VAL A 356 -12.86 11.32 4.71
N GLY A 357 -11.68 10.83 5.09
CA GLY A 357 -11.52 10.03 6.31
C GLY A 357 -11.95 10.77 7.58
N CYS A 358 -11.62 12.06 7.70
CA CYS A 358 -12.12 12.91 8.79
C CYS A 358 -13.62 13.15 8.70
N MET A 359 -14.18 13.33 7.49
CA MET A 359 -15.63 13.46 7.30
C MET A 359 -16.38 12.22 7.77
N PHE A 360 -15.82 11.02 7.58
CA PHE A 360 -16.42 9.79 8.10
C PHE A 360 -16.05 9.48 9.56
N GLY A 361 -15.15 10.24 10.17
CA GLY A 361 -14.67 10.02 11.54
C GLY A 361 -13.66 8.88 11.65
N ARG A 362 -13.15 8.36 10.52
CA ARG A 362 -12.06 7.39 10.52
C ARG A 362 -10.79 7.99 11.14
N TYR A 363 -10.55 9.27 10.87
CA TYR A 363 -9.46 10.05 11.46
C TYR A 363 -10.03 11.29 12.16
N SER A 364 -9.18 11.95 12.96
CA SER A 364 -9.47 13.23 13.59
C SER A 364 -8.32 14.21 13.37
N LEU A 365 -8.60 15.51 13.42
CA LEU A 365 -7.57 16.54 13.50
C LEU A 365 -6.97 16.65 14.90
N ASP A 366 -7.70 16.17 15.91
CA ASP A 366 -7.42 16.42 17.33
C ASP A 366 -6.86 15.19 18.06
N LYS A 367 -6.88 14.02 17.40
CA LYS A 367 -6.32 12.77 17.92
C LYS A 367 -5.65 11.97 16.79
N PRO A 368 -4.36 11.60 16.93
CA PRO A 368 -3.65 10.85 15.91
C PRO A 368 -4.12 9.39 15.82
N GLY A 369 -4.09 8.83 14.60
CA GLY A 369 -4.45 7.43 14.34
C GLY A 369 -5.93 7.23 14.02
N LEU A 370 -6.30 5.96 13.86
CA LEU A 370 -7.68 5.56 13.60
C LEU A 370 -8.57 5.85 14.82
N ILE A 371 -9.75 6.43 14.57
CA ILE A 371 -10.77 6.71 15.58
C ILE A 371 -11.94 5.75 15.43
N LEU A 372 -12.66 5.84 14.30
CA LEU A 372 -13.71 4.90 13.94
C LEU A 372 -13.15 3.88 12.94
N ALA A 373 -12.91 2.66 13.39
CA ALA A 373 -12.35 1.56 12.62
C ALA A 373 -12.81 0.17 13.10
N ASN A 374 -13.94 0.10 13.82
CA ASN A 374 -14.59 -1.15 14.20
C ASN A 374 -16.03 -1.20 13.66
N GLN A 375 -16.53 -2.42 13.47
CA GLN A 375 -17.87 -2.65 12.94
C GLN A 375 -18.93 -2.01 13.84
N GLY A 376 -19.78 -1.17 13.25
CA GLY A 376 -20.96 -0.62 13.91
C GLY A 376 -20.68 0.57 14.83
N GLU A 377 -19.46 1.10 14.84
CA GLU A 377 -19.18 2.33 15.58
C GLU A 377 -19.97 3.52 15.01
N THR A 378 -20.32 4.44 15.90
CA THR A 378 -21.19 5.57 15.64
C THR A 378 -20.50 6.88 15.97
N ILE A 379 -21.19 7.99 15.71
CA ILE A 379 -20.70 9.32 16.10
C ILE A 379 -20.53 9.46 17.62
N ASN A 380 -21.30 8.71 18.42
CA ASN A 380 -21.15 8.72 19.88
C ASN A 380 -19.82 8.12 20.31
N ASP A 381 -19.38 7.05 19.64
CA ASP A 381 -18.08 6.42 19.89
C ASP A 381 -16.94 7.36 19.49
N TYR A 382 -17.13 8.16 18.43
CA TYR A 382 -16.18 9.20 18.04
C TYR A 382 -16.06 10.27 19.13
N VAL A 383 -17.17 10.83 19.62
CA VAL A 383 -17.16 11.90 20.64
C VAL A 383 -16.62 11.39 21.98
N GLN A 384 -16.79 10.12 22.33
CA GLN A 384 -16.14 9.52 23.50
C GLN A 384 -14.61 9.54 23.40
N GLN A 385 -14.09 9.37 22.18
CA GLN A 385 -12.65 9.39 21.92
C GLN A 385 -12.09 10.79 21.67
N VAL A 386 -12.90 11.70 21.12
CA VAL A 386 -12.57 13.09 20.77
C VAL A 386 -13.72 14.00 21.24
N PRO A 387 -13.74 14.41 22.52
CA PRO A 387 -14.88 15.13 23.10
C PRO A 387 -15.11 16.54 22.53
N GLU A 388 -14.05 17.21 22.09
CA GLU A 388 -14.08 18.57 21.54
C GLU A 388 -13.44 18.61 20.15
N PRO A 389 -14.08 18.03 19.11
CA PRO A 389 -13.47 17.93 17.80
C PRO A 389 -13.46 19.28 17.08
N SER A 390 -12.29 19.67 16.54
CA SER A 390 -12.14 20.83 15.65
C SER A 390 -12.90 20.65 14.34
N PHE A 391 -13.11 19.41 13.92
CA PHE A 391 -13.91 19.05 12.76
C PHE A 391 -14.79 17.84 13.08
N MET A 392 -16.10 18.06 13.14
CA MET A 392 -17.07 17.02 13.47
C MET A 392 -17.31 16.11 12.25
N PRO A 393 -17.26 14.77 12.41
CA PRO A 393 -17.65 13.85 11.36
C PRO A 393 -19.13 13.97 11.00
N ASP A 394 -19.47 13.38 9.87
CA ASP A 394 -20.82 13.17 9.42
C ASP A 394 -21.58 12.25 10.39
N ASP A 395 -22.81 12.62 10.74
CA ASP A 395 -23.55 11.98 11.82
C ASP A 395 -24.12 10.61 11.39
N ASP A 396 -24.62 10.51 10.17
CA ASP A 396 -25.36 9.34 9.70
C ASP A 396 -24.58 8.42 8.75
N ASN A 397 -23.35 8.82 8.38
CA ASN A 397 -22.41 8.07 7.53
C ASN A 397 -22.76 8.10 6.03
N ILE A 398 -23.53 9.08 5.56
CA ILE A 398 -23.97 9.23 4.18
C ILE A 398 -23.57 10.61 3.66
N ILE A 399 -22.52 10.69 2.86
CA ILE A 399 -22.05 11.97 2.30
C ILE A 399 -22.47 12.09 0.83
N PRO A 400 -23.39 13.01 0.46
CA PRO A 400 -23.83 13.17 -0.91
C PRO A 400 -22.74 13.77 -1.81
N ILE A 401 -22.62 13.23 -3.02
CA ILE A 401 -21.73 13.72 -4.10
C ILE A 401 -22.56 14.06 -5.32
N LEU A 402 -23.07 15.29 -5.35
CA LEU A 402 -24.01 15.76 -6.36
C LEU A 402 -23.41 16.88 -7.24
N GLU A 403 -24.07 17.15 -8.37
CA GLU A 403 -23.65 18.19 -9.33
C GLU A 403 -23.76 19.62 -8.76
N ASP A 404 -24.71 19.84 -7.84
CA ASP A 404 -24.92 21.09 -7.12
C ASP A 404 -25.09 20.80 -5.62
N GLU A 405 -25.01 21.84 -4.79
CA GLU A 405 -25.21 21.76 -3.35
C GLU A 405 -26.71 21.74 -3.02
N TYR A 406 -27.21 20.58 -2.58
CA TYR A 406 -28.60 20.40 -2.15
C TYR A 406 -28.74 20.11 -0.65
N PHE A 407 -27.66 19.68 0.00
CA PHE A 407 -27.64 19.24 1.39
C PHE A 407 -26.53 19.94 2.17
N THR A 408 -26.73 20.09 3.47
CA THR A 408 -25.76 20.76 4.37
C THR A 408 -24.47 19.97 4.57
N ASP A 409 -24.54 18.66 4.36
CA ASP A 409 -23.43 17.71 4.44
C ASP A 409 -22.82 17.38 3.06
N ASP A 410 -23.10 18.21 2.03
CA ASP A 410 -22.47 18.09 0.71
C ASP A 410 -20.94 18.01 0.82
N ILE A 411 -20.35 17.07 0.05
CA ILE A 411 -18.92 16.76 0.15
C ILE A 411 -18.00 17.96 -0.06
N VAL A 412 -18.36 18.92 -0.93
CA VAL A 412 -17.54 20.12 -1.19
C VAL A 412 -17.73 21.13 -0.06
N GLY A 413 -18.97 21.28 0.44
CA GLY A 413 -19.25 22.06 1.65
C GLY A 413 -18.43 21.57 2.84
N ARG A 414 -18.47 20.27 3.12
CA ARG A 414 -17.67 19.64 4.18
C ARG A 414 -16.16 19.81 3.95
N PHE A 415 -15.69 19.72 2.70
CA PHE A 415 -14.29 19.94 2.38
C PHE A 415 -13.84 21.39 2.64
N LYS A 416 -14.71 22.37 2.39
CA LYS A 416 -14.44 23.78 2.74
C LYS A 416 -14.38 23.97 4.25
N GLU A 417 -15.28 23.36 5.02
CA GLU A 417 -15.21 23.39 6.49
C GLU A 417 -13.94 22.72 7.02
N PHE A 418 -13.53 21.61 6.42
CA PHE A 418 -12.24 20.97 6.74
C PHE A 418 -11.06 21.92 6.48
N LEU A 419 -11.03 22.58 5.32
CA LEU A 419 -9.99 23.57 5.00
C LEU A 419 -9.94 24.70 6.02
N LYS A 420 -11.09 25.24 6.43
CA LYS A 420 -11.19 26.27 7.46
C LYS A 420 -10.65 25.78 8.81
N ALA A 421 -10.96 24.55 9.20
CA ALA A 421 -10.46 23.96 10.44
C ALA A 421 -8.94 23.74 10.41
N THR A 422 -8.36 23.40 9.26
CA THR A 422 -6.93 23.10 9.13
C THR A 422 -6.02 24.30 8.83
N PHE A 423 -6.48 25.27 8.03
CA PHE A 423 -5.66 26.39 7.53
C PHE A 423 -6.28 27.77 7.81
N GLY A 424 -7.44 27.81 8.47
CA GLY A 424 -8.18 29.04 8.75
C GLY A 424 -9.06 29.52 7.60
N ALA A 425 -10.07 30.33 7.92
CA ALA A 425 -11.01 30.86 6.93
C ALA A 425 -10.36 31.86 5.96
N GLU A 426 -9.35 32.59 6.41
CA GLU A 426 -8.67 33.65 5.62
C GLU A 426 -7.90 33.08 4.42
N SER A 427 -7.39 31.84 4.52
CA SER A 427 -6.62 31.19 3.45
C SER A 427 -7.50 30.35 2.51
N LEU A 428 -8.81 30.27 2.75
CA LEU A 428 -9.71 29.35 2.04
C LEU A 428 -9.69 29.55 0.53
N ALA A 429 -9.80 30.80 0.06
CA ALA A 429 -9.84 31.11 -1.37
C ALA A 429 -8.52 30.72 -2.07
N GLU A 430 -7.39 31.02 -1.45
CA GLU A 430 -6.07 30.67 -1.97
C GLU A 430 -5.85 29.14 -2.00
N ASN A 431 -6.25 28.46 -0.93
CA ASN A 431 -6.14 27.00 -0.84
C ASN A 431 -7.01 26.29 -1.88
N LEU A 432 -8.25 26.77 -2.11
CA LEU A 432 -9.11 26.23 -3.16
C LEU A 432 -8.49 26.40 -4.55
N GLU A 433 -7.93 27.58 -4.86
CA GLU A 433 -7.25 27.84 -6.12
C GLU A 433 -6.05 26.89 -6.30
N PHE A 434 -5.21 26.74 -5.26
CA PHE A 434 -4.04 25.87 -5.29
C PHE A 434 -4.43 24.39 -5.52
N ILE A 435 -5.41 23.88 -4.77
CA ILE A 435 -5.93 22.52 -4.91
C ILE A 435 -6.49 22.32 -6.32
N SER A 436 -7.31 23.25 -6.80
CA SER A 436 -7.90 23.15 -8.14
C SER A 436 -6.83 23.14 -9.23
N GLY A 437 -5.76 23.93 -9.07
CA GLY A 437 -4.62 23.95 -9.97
C GLY A 437 -3.90 22.60 -10.04
N ALA A 438 -3.73 21.92 -8.90
CA ALA A 438 -3.11 20.59 -8.83
C ALA A 438 -3.99 19.49 -9.45
N LEU A 439 -5.32 19.59 -9.32
CA LEU A 439 -6.26 18.61 -9.88
C LEU A 439 -6.50 18.79 -11.40
N SER A 440 -6.29 20.01 -11.91
CA SER A 440 -6.58 20.38 -13.30
C SER A 440 -5.55 19.81 -14.27
N LYS A 441 -5.99 18.97 -15.22
CA LYS A 441 -5.14 18.53 -16.35
C LYS A 441 -5.00 19.57 -17.46
N SER A 442 -5.78 20.64 -17.43
CA SER A 442 -5.82 21.71 -18.45
C SER A 442 -5.24 23.01 -17.91
N LYS A 443 -4.62 23.80 -18.78
CA LYS A 443 -4.26 25.19 -18.44
C LYS A 443 -5.50 25.99 -18.04
N LYS A 444 -5.31 26.85 -17.04
CA LYS A 444 -6.23 27.82 -16.42
C LYS A 444 -7.26 28.41 -17.40
N GLY A 445 -8.54 28.47 -16.98
CA GLY A 445 -9.42 29.54 -17.45
C GLY A 445 -10.93 29.31 -17.64
N SER A 446 -11.52 28.11 -17.45
CA SER A 446 -12.97 27.92 -17.75
C SER A 446 -13.88 27.52 -16.59
N ALA A 447 -13.35 27.07 -15.45
CA ALA A 447 -14.15 26.61 -14.31
C ALA A 447 -13.66 27.23 -13.00
N SER A 448 -14.58 27.49 -12.06
CA SER A 448 -14.23 27.94 -10.71
C SER A 448 -13.49 26.83 -9.95
N PRO A 449 -12.65 27.17 -8.94
CA PRO A 449 -11.95 26.18 -8.12
C PRO A 449 -12.88 25.13 -7.50
N GLU A 450 -14.03 25.59 -6.98
CA GLU A 450 -15.07 24.73 -6.41
C GLU A 450 -15.62 23.73 -7.43
N LYS A 451 -15.83 24.17 -8.68
CA LYS A 451 -16.31 23.30 -9.76
C LYS A 451 -15.27 22.22 -10.10
N VAL A 452 -13.99 22.56 -10.14
CA VAL A 452 -12.91 21.59 -10.39
C VAL A 452 -12.86 20.52 -9.27
N ILE A 453 -12.97 20.95 -8.02
CA ILE A 453 -12.98 20.05 -6.85
C ILE A 453 -14.23 19.17 -6.87
N ARG A 454 -15.40 19.74 -7.15
CA ARG A 454 -16.66 18.99 -7.30
C ARG A 454 -16.56 17.96 -8.41
N ASP A 455 -16.02 18.35 -9.57
CA ASP A 455 -15.78 17.44 -10.69
C ASP A 455 -14.81 16.31 -10.31
N TYR A 456 -13.78 16.58 -9.50
CA TYR A 456 -12.88 15.55 -8.99
C TYR A 456 -13.64 14.54 -8.11
N PHE A 457 -14.43 14.98 -7.14
CA PHE A 457 -15.25 14.08 -6.31
C PHE A 457 -16.23 13.24 -7.14
N LEU A 458 -16.92 13.86 -8.10
CA LEU A 458 -17.89 13.18 -8.97
C LEU A 458 -17.24 12.17 -9.93
N LYS A 459 -16.05 12.46 -10.47
CA LYS A 459 -15.51 11.72 -11.65
C LYS A 459 -14.29 10.86 -11.35
N SER A 460 -13.50 11.24 -10.35
CA SER A 460 -12.13 10.73 -10.19
C SER A 460 -11.83 10.20 -8.79
N PHE A 461 -12.36 10.82 -7.73
CA PHE A 461 -12.07 10.46 -6.35
C PHE A 461 -12.24 8.95 -6.09
N PHE A 462 -13.40 8.38 -6.44
CA PHE A 462 -13.65 6.96 -6.19
C PHE A 462 -12.68 6.04 -6.95
N LYS A 463 -12.25 6.41 -8.16
CA LYS A 463 -11.24 5.64 -8.92
C LYS A 463 -9.88 5.65 -8.24
N ASP A 464 -9.46 6.84 -7.78
CA ASP A 464 -8.22 6.99 -7.04
C ASP A 464 -8.30 6.24 -5.69
N HIS A 465 -9.45 6.25 -5.02
CA HIS A 465 -9.73 5.49 -3.79
C HIS A 465 -9.62 3.97 -4.01
N VAL A 466 -10.30 3.45 -5.03
CA VAL A 466 -10.22 2.02 -5.42
C VAL A 466 -8.78 1.62 -5.71
N LYS A 467 -8.02 2.47 -6.39
CA LYS A 467 -6.60 2.22 -6.70
C LYS A 467 -5.73 2.22 -5.44
N MET A 468 -5.88 3.22 -4.58
CA MET A 468 -5.12 3.36 -3.32
C MET A 468 -5.31 2.12 -2.45
N TYR A 469 -6.56 1.71 -2.26
CA TYR A 469 -6.94 0.55 -1.45
C TYR A 469 -6.90 -0.78 -2.19
N LYS A 470 -6.13 -0.89 -3.29
CA LYS A 470 -5.86 -2.14 -4.01
C LYS A 470 -7.12 -2.95 -4.37
N LYS A 471 -8.16 -2.26 -4.88
CA LYS A 471 -9.47 -2.85 -5.19
C LYS A 471 -10.19 -3.41 -3.95
N ARG A 472 -9.95 -2.83 -2.78
CA ARG A 472 -10.67 -3.08 -1.53
C ARG A 472 -11.04 -1.73 -0.87
N PRO A 473 -11.81 -0.87 -1.58
CA PRO A 473 -12.16 0.45 -1.09
C PRO A 473 -12.97 0.36 0.20
N ILE A 474 -12.70 1.26 1.13
CA ILE A 474 -13.41 1.35 2.41
C ILE A 474 -14.56 2.38 2.40
N TYR A 475 -14.58 3.26 1.40
CA TYR A 475 -15.66 4.22 1.16
C TYR A 475 -16.39 3.72 -0.07
N TRP A 476 -17.64 3.32 0.10
CA TRP A 476 -18.45 2.73 -0.95
C TRP A 476 -19.33 3.81 -1.58
N LEU A 477 -19.20 3.96 -2.89
CA LEU A 477 -19.95 4.94 -3.68
C LEU A 477 -21.27 4.34 -4.13
N PHE A 478 -22.37 4.70 -3.49
CA PHE A 478 -23.76 4.48 -3.92
C PHE A 478 -24.09 5.41 -5.10
N THR A 479 -24.58 4.89 -6.23
CA THR A 479 -24.82 5.69 -7.45
C THR A 479 -26.03 5.21 -8.24
N SER A 480 -26.84 6.15 -8.75
CA SER A 480 -27.98 5.88 -9.63
C SER A 480 -27.58 5.44 -11.05
N GLY A 481 -26.30 5.61 -11.43
CA GLY A 481 -25.77 5.12 -12.69
C GLY A 481 -25.00 6.16 -13.51
N LYS A 482 -25.12 6.10 -14.84
CA LYS A 482 -24.29 6.90 -15.76
C LYS A 482 -24.60 8.40 -15.73
N GLY A 483 -25.87 8.76 -15.54
CA GLY A 483 -26.28 10.16 -15.44
C GLY A 483 -25.91 10.76 -14.09
N ARG A 484 -25.61 9.91 -13.09
CA ARG A 484 -25.14 10.31 -11.75
C ARG A 484 -26.13 11.25 -11.08
N GLY A 485 -27.42 11.02 -11.34
CA GLY A 485 -28.49 11.81 -10.75
C GLY A 485 -28.48 11.78 -9.23
N PHE A 486 -28.04 10.66 -8.64
CA PHE A 486 -27.70 10.52 -7.24
C PHE A 486 -26.36 9.83 -7.07
N ASN A 487 -25.49 10.39 -6.21
CA ASN A 487 -24.40 9.63 -5.61
C ASN A 487 -24.25 9.97 -4.13
N ALA A 488 -23.81 8.99 -3.36
CA ALA A 488 -23.38 9.17 -1.97
C ALA A 488 -22.22 8.24 -1.63
N LEU A 489 -21.31 8.67 -0.77
CA LEU A 489 -20.31 7.79 -0.15
C LEU A 489 -20.79 7.31 1.21
N VAL A 490 -20.45 6.07 1.52
CA VAL A 490 -20.67 5.46 2.84
C VAL A 490 -19.37 4.80 3.30
N TYR A 491 -18.95 5.05 4.53
CA TYR A 491 -17.80 4.35 5.10
C TYR A 491 -18.21 2.99 5.68
N MET A 492 -17.59 1.92 5.18
CA MET A 492 -18.02 0.55 5.49
C MET A 492 -17.95 0.19 6.98
N HIS A 493 -17.02 0.76 7.76
CA HIS A 493 -16.88 0.38 9.17
C HIS A 493 -18.05 0.91 10.02
N ARG A 494 -18.67 1.99 9.56
CA ARG A 494 -19.87 2.60 10.16
C ARG A 494 -21.18 2.14 9.50
N TYR A 495 -21.11 1.24 8.51
CA TYR A 495 -22.30 0.73 7.85
C TYR A 495 -23.17 -0.08 8.82
N ASN A 496 -24.49 0.09 8.73
CA ASN A 496 -25.48 -0.72 9.44
C ASN A 496 -26.66 -1.06 8.52
N ARG A 497 -27.50 -1.99 8.97
CA ARG A 497 -28.67 -2.48 8.20
C ARG A 497 -29.70 -1.38 7.88
N GLU A 498 -29.70 -0.27 8.63
CA GLU A 498 -30.59 0.88 8.41
C GLU A 498 -30.02 1.91 7.41
N THR A 499 -28.73 1.85 7.06
CA THR A 499 -28.06 2.85 6.19
C THR A 499 -28.79 3.05 4.86
N LEU A 500 -29.27 1.98 4.23
CA LEU A 500 -29.97 2.06 2.94
C LEU A 500 -31.35 2.70 3.04
N ALA A 501 -32.06 2.43 4.14
CA ALA A 501 -33.37 3.04 4.40
C ALA A 501 -33.23 4.54 4.64
N LYS A 502 -32.22 4.96 5.41
CA LYS A 502 -31.88 6.37 5.63
C LYS A 502 -31.49 7.06 4.32
N MET A 503 -30.58 6.47 3.55
CA MET A 503 -30.17 7.00 2.24
C MET A 503 -31.36 7.25 1.32
N ARG A 504 -32.35 6.35 1.33
CA ARG A 504 -33.57 6.52 0.56
C ARG A 504 -34.41 7.70 1.06
N THR A 505 -34.74 7.70 2.34
CA THR A 505 -35.70 8.64 2.92
C THR A 505 -35.13 10.04 3.06
N ASP A 506 -33.91 10.16 3.58
CA ASP A 506 -33.33 11.44 4.02
C ASP A 506 -32.54 12.11 2.88
N TYR A 507 -32.17 11.36 1.84
CA TYR A 507 -31.40 11.90 0.71
C TYR A 507 -32.09 11.72 -0.64
N LEU A 508 -32.43 10.49 -1.06
CA LEU A 508 -32.91 10.25 -2.41
C LEU A 508 -34.25 10.96 -2.68
N LEU A 509 -35.25 10.71 -1.82
CA LEU A 509 -36.58 11.31 -1.95
C LEU A 509 -36.54 12.83 -1.69
N GLU A 510 -35.68 13.28 -0.77
CA GLU A 510 -35.50 14.70 -0.52
C GLU A 510 -34.86 15.41 -1.72
N LEU A 511 -33.88 14.78 -2.39
CA LEU A 511 -33.29 15.32 -3.61
C LEU A 511 -34.35 15.42 -4.72
N GLU A 512 -35.14 14.38 -4.95
CA GLU A 512 -36.23 14.39 -5.93
C GLU A 512 -37.18 15.58 -5.70
N ALA A 513 -37.65 15.75 -4.46
CA ALA A 513 -38.52 16.88 -4.10
C ALA A 513 -37.86 18.26 -4.32
N LYS A 514 -36.56 18.40 -4.00
CA LYS A 514 -35.80 19.63 -4.25
C LYS A 514 -35.64 19.93 -5.74
N LEU A 515 -35.43 18.91 -6.56
CA LEU A 515 -35.33 19.05 -8.01
C LEU A 515 -36.68 19.43 -8.64
N ASP A 516 -37.78 18.80 -8.22
CA ASP A 516 -39.13 19.15 -8.65
C ASP A 516 -39.49 20.59 -8.30
N ALA A 517 -39.20 21.02 -7.08
CA ALA A 517 -39.39 22.40 -6.65
C ALA A 517 -38.57 23.37 -7.52
N ARG A 518 -37.31 23.03 -7.84
CA ARG A 518 -36.45 23.82 -8.73
C ARG A 518 -37.02 23.91 -10.15
N ILE A 519 -37.54 22.82 -10.71
CA ILE A 519 -38.23 22.84 -12.02
C ILE A 519 -39.43 23.78 -11.98
N GLY A 520 -40.23 23.74 -10.91
CA GLY A 520 -41.40 24.60 -10.72
C GLY A 520 -41.07 26.09 -10.63
N MET A 521 -39.88 26.43 -10.09
CA MET A 521 -39.39 27.81 -10.00
C MET A 521 -38.79 28.35 -11.31
N LEU A 522 -38.38 27.47 -12.23
CA LEU A 522 -37.78 27.88 -13.49
C LEU A 522 -38.84 28.45 -14.44
N GLY A 523 -38.52 29.59 -15.07
CA GLY A 523 -39.35 30.17 -16.14
C GLY A 523 -39.31 29.35 -17.43
N ASP A 524 -40.21 29.66 -18.38
CA ASP A 524 -40.29 28.95 -19.67
C ASP A 524 -39.04 29.12 -20.54
N GLU A 525 -38.27 30.19 -20.32
CA GLU A 525 -36.99 30.45 -21.00
C GLU A 525 -35.88 29.44 -20.63
N SER A 526 -36.07 28.67 -19.55
CA SER A 526 -35.09 27.69 -19.03
C SER A 526 -35.40 26.25 -19.45
N ALA A 527 -35.98 26.05 -20.64
CA ALA A 527 -36.41 24.73 -21.14
C ALA A 527 -35.29 23.67 -21.14
N ALA A 528 -34.04 24.06 -21.43
CA ALA A 528 -32.90 23.15 -21.42
C ALA A 528 -32.58 22.64 -19.99
N GLU A 529 -32.61 23.54 -19.00
CA GLU A 529 -32.38 23.19 -17.61
C GLU A 529 -33.53 22.36 -17.04
N LYS A 530 -34.79 22.73 -17.34
CA LYS A 530 -35.96 21.91 -16.99
C LYS A 530 -35.83 20.49 -17.56
N GLY A 531 -35.40 20.36 -18.81
CA GLY A 531 -35.18 19.06 -19.45
C GLY A 531 -34.02 18.26 -18.84
N ARG A 532 -32.95 18.93 -18.38
CA ARG A 532 -31.83 18.29 -17.66
C ARG A 532 -32.30 17.75 -16.30
N LEU A 533 -32.96 18.59 -15.51
CA LEU A 533 -33.49 18.21 -14.20
C LEU A 533 -34.57 17.12 -14.30
N GLY A 534 -35.45 17.18 -15.31
CA GLY A 534 -36.45 16.14 -15.55
C GLY A 534 -35.83 14.76 -15.80
N LYS A 535 -34.75 14.69 -16.60
CA LYS A 535 -34.00 13.44 -16.79
C LYS A 535 -33.33 12.94 -15.51
N GLN A 536 -32.86 13.87 -14.67
CA GLN A 536 -32.30 13.52 -13.38
C GLN A 536 -33.37 12.89 -12.48
N ILE A 537 -34.56 13.49 -12.41
CA ILE A 537 -35.71 12.95 -11.65
C ILE A 537 -36.14 11.58 -12.16
N GLU A 538 -36.22 11.38 -13.48
CA GLU A 538 -36.50 10.06 -14.07
C GLU A 538 -35.48 9.00 -13.62
N GLU A 539 -34.19 9.37 -13.54
CA GLU A 539 -33.13 8.48 -13.04
C GLU A 539 -33.28 8.22 -11.52
N LEU A 540 -33.64 9.23 -10.73
CA LEU A 540 -33.89 9.09 -9.29
C LEU A 540 -35.06 8.15 -9.02
N ALA A 541 -36.18 8.30 -9.72
CA ALA A 541 -37.36 7.45 -9.57
C ALA A 541 -37.06 5.99 -9.91
N ALA A 542 -36.28 5.73 -10.97
CA ALA A 542 -35.84 4.38 -11.30
C ALA A 542 -34.89 3.79 -10.23
N TYR A 543 -34.05 4.63 -9.63
CA TYR A 543 -33.17 4.22 -8.55
C TYR A 543 -33.90 4.01 -7.22
N ASP A 544 -34.97 4.75 -6.94
CA ASP A 544 -35.81 4.61 -5.74
C ASP A 544 -36.41 3.22 -5.65
N GLU A 545 -36.92 2.66 -6.75
CA GLU A 545 -37.47 1.31 -6.77
C GLU A 545 -36.40 0.27 -6.37
N VAL A 546 -35.17 0.43 -6.86
CA VAL A 546 -34.05 -0.46 -6.52
C VAL A 546 -33.69 -0.30 -5.05
N LEU A 547 -33.50 0.93 -4.57
CA LEU A 547 -33.08 1.23 -3.21
C LEU A 547 -34.16 0.82 -2.19
N HIS A 548 -35.44 1.01 -2.51
CA HIS A 548 -36.58 0.58 -1.70
C HIS A 548 -36.55 -0.92 -1.47
N ASN A 549 -36.57 -1.71 -2.55
CA ASN A 549 -36.57 -3.19 -2.47
C ASN A 549 -35.40 -3.70 -1.62
N LYS A 550 -34.27 -3.04 -1.71
CA LYS A 550 -33.06 -3.45 -1.01
C LYS A 550 -32.96 -2.96 0.42
N SER A 551 -33.48 -1.79 0.74
CA SER A 551 -33.63 -1.36 2.13
C SER A 551 -34.47 -2.35 2.94
N LEU A 552 -35.41 -3.06 2.29
CA LEU A 552 -36.23 -4.11 2.92
C LEU A 552 -35.48 -5.44 3.13
N GLU A 553 -34.32 -5.64 2.48
CA GLU A 553 -33.48 -6.83 2.69
C GLU A 553 -32.65 -6.75 3.97
N TYR A 554 -32.52 -5.55 4.58
CA TYR A 554 -31.71 -5.32 5.78
C TYR A 554 -30.31 -5.95 5.70
N ILE A 555 -29.63 -5.72 4.57
CA ILE A 555 -28.31 -6.30 4.30
C ILE A 555 -27.35 -5.94 5.43
N ASP A 556 -26.68 -6.96 5.96
CA ASP A 556 -25.69 -6.82 7.02
C ASP A 556 -24.30 -7.23 6.51
N ILE A 557 -23.26 -6.67 7.12
CA ILE A 557 -21.86 -6.94 6.76
C ILE A 557 -21.06 -7.40 7.98
N ASP A 558 -20.02 -8.17 7.73
CA ASP A 558 -19.05 -8.55 8.76
C ASP A 558 -17.66 -8.15 8.26
N LEU A 559 -17.05 -7.12 8.83
CA LEU A 559 -15.72 -6.66 8.42
C LEU A 559 -14.67 -7.79 8.36
N ASP A 560 -14.75 -8.83 9.19
CA ASP A 560 -13.80 -9.95 9.10
C ASP A 560 -13.89 -10.71 7.77
N ASP A 561 -15.05 -10.72 7.12
CA ASP A 561 -15.21 -11.29 5.78
C ASP A 561 -14.44 -10.48 4.71
N GLY A 562 -13.99 -9.27 5.05
CA GLY A 562 -13.22 -8.37 4.20
C GLY A 562 -14.06 -7.64 3.17
N VAL A 563 -13.44 -6.70 2.47
CA VAL A 563 -14.18 -5.82 1.54
C VAL A 563 -14.79 -6.61 0.41
N LYS A 564 -14.06 -7.59 -0.16
CA LYS A 564 -14.51 -8.36 -1.33
C LYS A 564 -15.86 -9.06 -1.09
N VAL A 565 -15.98 -9.76 0.03
CA VAL A 565 -17.18 -10.54 0.36
C VAL A 565 -18.34 -9.62 0.73
N ASN A 566 -18.08 -8.59 1.53
CA ASN A 566 -19.13 -7.66 1.93
C ASN A 566 -19.63 -6.81 0.75
N TYR A 567 -18.72 -6.32 -0.09
CA TYR A 567 -19.08 -5.55 -1.27
C TYR A 567 -19.92 -6.38 -2.26
N ALA A 568 -19.64 -7.68 -2.37
CA ALA A 568 -20.42 -8.60 -3.21
C ALA A 568 -21.89 -8.75 -2.78
N LYS A 569 -22.24 -8.47 -1.51
CA LYS A 569 -23.64 -8.45 -1.04
C LYS A 569 -24.47 -7.35 -1.72
N PHE A 570 -23.79 -6.33 -2.27
CA PHE A 570 -24.38 -5.21 -3.01
C PHE A 570 -24.20 -5.37 -4.54
N GLU A 571 -23.70 -6.52 -5.04
CA GLU A 571 -23.60 -6.76 -6.48
C GLU A 571 -24.99 -6.83 -7.15
N GLY A 572 -25.08 -6.33 -8.38
CA GLY A 572 -26.34 -6.18 -9.13
C GLY A 572 -27.00 -4.80 -9.02
N TRP A 573 -26.47 -3.92 -8.16
CA TRP A 573 -26.98 -2.58 -7.89
C TRP A 573 -26.26 -1.47 -8.65
N TRP A 574 -24.95 -1.66 -8.80
CA TRP A 574 -24.08 -0.70 -9.44
C TRP A 574 -24.48 -0.57 -10.89
N GLY A 575 -24.85 0.63 -11.35
CA GLY A 575 -24.83 0.94 -12.77
C GLY A 575 -23.56 0.32 -13.34
N ARG A 576 -23.69 -0.52 -14.39
CA ARG A 576 -22.72 -1.53 -14.89
C ARG A 576 -21.27 -1.09 -15.18
N TYR A 577 -20.84 0.07 -14.72
CA TYR A 577 -19.66 0.79 -15.09
C TYR A 577 -19.00 1.35 -13.82
N GLU A 578 -17.78 0.87 -13.58
CA GLU A 578 -16.82 1.13 -12.49
C GLU A 578 -16.60 -0.04 -11.51
N CYS A 579 -17.60 -0.90 -11.25
CA CYS A 579 -17.42 -2.08 -10.35
C CYS A 579 -16.82 -3.35 -10.99
N CYS A 580 -16.78 -3.46 -12.32
CA CYS A 580 -16.31 -4.67 -13.03
C CYS A 580 -14.83 -5.04 -12.77
N GLU A 581 -14.08 -4.24 -12.02
CA GLU A 581 -12.68 -4.51 -11.68
C GLU A 581 -12.45 -5.19 -10.34
N LEU A 582 -13.42 -5.19 -9.42
CA LEU A 582 -13.25 -5.78 -8.08
C LEU A 582 -13.34 -7.32 -8.09
N GLY A 583 -14.11 -7.89 -9.03
CA GLY A 583 -14.30 -9.33 -9.22
C GLY A 583 -13.35 -10.00 -10.23
N LYS A 584 -12.45 -9.25 -10.87
CA LYS A 584 -11.40 -9.81 -11.75
C LYS A 584 -10.07 -9.79 -11.02
N ASN A 585 -9.67 -10.99 -10.58
CA ASN A 585 -8.42 -11.30 -9.88
C ASN A 585 -7.18 -10.75 -10.58
#